data_AF-A0A7R9ZR50-F1
#
_entry.id   AF-A0A7R9ZR50-F1
#
_cell.length_a   1.000
_cell.length_b   1.000
_cell.length_c   1.000
_cell.angle_alpha   90.00
_cell.angle_beta   90.00
_cell.angle_gamma   90.00
#
_symmetry.space_group_name_H-M   'P 1'
#
loop_
_entity.id
_entity.type
_entity.pdbx_description
1 polymer ?
#
loop_
_entity_poly.entity_id
_entity_poly.type
_entity_poly.pdbx_seq_one_letter_code
_entity_poly.pdbx_strand_id
1 'polypeptide(L)'
;NGPLDPTNPSVYGFVEAIYHDLTQSFPDAFVHVGGDEVNLGCWNSSTSVRQWMATNNVTDLADLYDIFETKLLDIVVRKFNRTPIVWQEVFNLNLTLTNGTIVDVWKGFDTETIIAATDQSYPVIVSGCWYLDHLNQDWRNLYNCNPRAFEGGNQQLVIGGHASMWGEKVDASNFMSRVWPRASAVAERLWSGDVEQMGAAATVTERLESFRCLMVQRGIDASPIRPGHCDREVRYCRNQTSGQNTNSEQSQQPHSRVEIVQEA
;
A
#
# COMPACT_ATOMS: atom_id res chain seq x y z
N ASN A 1 -21.35 -7.32 -13.16
CA ASN A 1 -20.01 -7.28 -12.57
C ASN A 1 -20.15 -7.38 -11.07
N GLY A 2 -19.33 -8.22 -10.45
CA GLY A 2 -19.36 -8.55 -9.03
C GLY A 2 -18.11 -9.36 -8.66
N PRO A 3 -17.93 -9.73 -7.39
CA PRO A 3 -16.80 -10.54 -6.95
C PRO A 3 -16.74 -11.87 -7.72
N LEU A 4 -15.53 -12.45 -7.78
CA LEU A 4 -15.31 -13.79 -8.33
C LEU A 4 -16.25 -14.80 -7.66
N ASP A 5 -16.75 -15.78 -8.41
CA ASP A 5 -17.65 -16.80 -7.87
C ASP A 5 -16.85 -17.90 -7.15
N PRO A 6 -16.89 -17.96 -5.80
CA PRO A 6 -16.10 -18.93 -5.03
C PRO A 6 -16.60 -20.37 -5.20
N THR A 7 -17.79 -20.56 -5.75
CA THR A 7 -18.39 -21.87 -5.96
C THR A 7 -17.98 -22.50 -7.30
N ASN A 8 -17.40 -21.71 -8.21
CA ASN A 8 -16.91 -22.18 -9.50
C ASN A 8 -15.45 -22.67 -9.39
N PRO A 9 -15.18 -23.98 -9.55
CA PRO A 9 -13.81 -24.51 -9.41
C PRO A 9 -12.80 -23.90 -10.39
N SER A 10 -13.26 -23.41 -11.54
CA SER A 10 -12.38 -22.82 -12.56
C SER A 10 -11.74 -21.51 -12.11
N VAL A 11 -12.37 -20.80 -11.15
CA VAL A 11 -11.83 -19.55 -10.58
C VAL A 11 -10.49 -19.81 -9.91
N TYR A 12 -10.36 -20.90 -9.16
CA TYR A 12 -9.11 -21.22 -8.45
C TYR A 12 -7.98 -21.57 -9.42
N GLY A 13 -8.27 -22.27 -10.52
CA GLY A 13 -7.28 -22.54 -11.56
C GLY A 13 -6.83 -21.27 -12.28
N PHE A 14 -7.75 -20.33 -12.52
CA PHE A 14 -7.45 -19.02 -13.08
C PHE A 14 -6.58 -18.17 -12.15
N VAL A 15 -6.96 -18.05 -10.87
CA VAL A 15 -6.20 -17.27 -9.87
C VAL A 15 -4.82 -17.88 -9.63
N GLU A 16 -4.70 -19.20 -9.58
CA GLU A 16 -3.41 -19.87 -9.47
C GLU A 16 -2.50 -19.58 -10.67
N ALA A 17 -3.04 -19.55 -11.90
CA ALA A 17 -2.26 -19.18 -13.08
C ALA A 17 -1.76 -17.73 -13.01
N ILE A 18 -2.58 -16.79 -12.51
CA ILE A 18 -2.16 -15.41 -12.27
C ILE A 18 -1.03 -15.36 -11.24
N TYR A 19 -1.19 -15.99 -10.08
CA TYR A 19 -0.15 -15.99 -9.05
C TYR A 19 1.13 -16.68 -9.52
N HIS A 20 1.03 -17.71 -10.35
CA HIS A 20 2.20 -18.31 -10.98
C HIS A 20 2.99 -17.27 -11.79
N ASP A 21 2.34 -16.55 -12.70
CA ASP A 21 3.00 -15.58 -13.56
C ASP A 21 3.54 -14.37 -12.76
N LEU A 22 2.79 -13.93 -11.75
CA LEU A 22 3.22 -12.87 -10.83
C LEU A 22 4.46 -13.30 -10.04
N THR A 23 4.44 -14.46 -9.40
CA THR A 23 5.53 -14.90 -8.52
C THR A 23 6.80 -15.31 -9.26
N GLN A 24 6.71 -15.59 -10.56
CA GLN A 24 7.86 -15.71 -11.46
C GLN A 24 8.46 -14.36 -11.83
N SER A 25 7.62 -13.35 -12.04
CA SER A 25 8.05 -12.02 -12.48
C SER A 25 8.53 -11.13 -11.33
N PHE A 26 7.93 -11.28 -10.15
CA PHE A 26 8.21 -10.50 -8.96
C PHE A 26 8.93 -11.39 -7.92
N PRO A 27 10.22 -11.13 -7.65
CA PRO A 27 11.03 -12.01 -6.79
C PRO A 27 10.69 -11.88 -5.30
N ASP A 28 9.88 -10.88 -4.94
CA ASP A 28 9.55 -10.53 -3.58
C ASP A 28 8.93 -11.71 -2.79
N ALA A 29 9.16 -11.73 -1.49
CA ALA A 29 8.62 -12.78 -0.62
C ALA A 29 7.12 -12.60 -0.37
N PHE A 30 6.58 -11.40 -0.61
CA PHE A 30 5.20 -11.05 -0.32
C PHE A 30 4.31 -11.04 -1.56
N VAL A 31 3.03 -11.36 -1.37
CA VAL A 31 1.97 -11.16 -2.37
C VAL A 31 0.78 -10.53 -1.67
N HIS A 32 0.34 -9.36 -2.13
CA HIS A 32 -0.91 -8.77 -1.67
C HIS A 32 -2.08 -9.46 -2.36
N VAL A 33 -2.98 -10.08 -1.59
CA VAL A 33 -4.12 -10.84 -2.12
C VAL A 33 -5.42 -10.03 -2.18
N GLY A 34 -5.42 -8.83 -1.58
CA GLY A 34 -6.58 -7.94 -1.55
C GLY A 34 -7.52 -8.27 -0.40
N GLY A 35 -8.80 -8.50 -0.71
CA GLY A 35 -9.83 -8.88 0.26
C GLY A 35 -10.66 -7.71 0.81
N ASP A 36 -10.58 -6.54 0.18
CA ASP A 36 -11.35 -5.34 0.50
C ASP A 36 -12.75 -5.34 -0.14
N GLU A 37 -13.67 -4.62 0.49
CA GLU A 37 -14.98 -4.22 -0.07
C GLU A 37 -15.83 -5.31 -0.76
N VAL A 38 -15.69 -6.57 -0.35
CA VAL A 38 -16.42 -7.69 -0.97
C VAL A 38 -17.93 -7.56 -0.76
N ASN A 39 -18.66 -7.29 -1.85
CA ASN A 39 -20.11 -7.21 -1.83
C ASN A 39 -20.76 -8.61 -1.87
N LEU A 40 -20.98 -9.19 -0.68
CA LEU A 40 -21.65 -10.48 -0.50
C LEU A 40 -23.08 -10.52 -1.07
N GLY A 41 -23.74 -9.36 -1.20
CA GLY A 41 -25.05 -9.26 -1.84
C GLY A 41 -25.05 -9.73 -3.29
N CYS A 42 -23.92 -9.61 -3.99
CA CYS A 42 -23.79 -10.13 -5.35
C CYS A 42 -23.87 -11.67 -5.38
N TRP A 43 -23.15 -12.34 -4.48
CA TRP A 43 -23.25 -13.79 -4.31
C TRP A 43 -24.64 -14.23 -3.89
N ASN A 44 -25.25 -13.51 -2.95
CA ASN A 44 -26.62 -13.79 -2.51
C ASN A 44 -27.62 -13.70 -3.66
N SER A 45 -27.40 -12.83 -4.66
CA SER A 45 -28.29 -12.70 -5.82
C SER A 45 -28.18 -13.88 -6.80
N SER A 46 -27.07 -14.62 -6.78
CA SER A 46 -26.80 -15.72 -7.72
C SER A 46 -27.50 -17.03 -7.31
N THR A 47 -28.28 -17.59 -8.23
CA THR A 47 -28.96 -18.89 -8.02
C THR A 47 -27.96 -20.05 -7.89
N SER A 48 -26.88 -20.06 -8.67
CA SER A 48 -25.86 -21.13 -8.60
C SER A 48 -25.15 -21.13 -7.25
N VAL A 49 -24.79 -19.95 -6.75
CA VAL A 49 -24.13 -19.80 -5.46
C VAL A 49 -25.04 -20.25 -4.32
N ARG A 50 -26.30 -19.79 -4.29
CA ARG A 50 -27.27 -20.22 -3.27
C ARG A 50 -27.49 -21.74 -3.28
N GLN A 51 -27.57 -22.35 -4.47
CA GLN A 51 -27.73 -23.80 -4.58
C GLN A 51 -26.49 -24.56 -4.10
N TRP A 52 -25.29 -24.06 -4.43
CA TRP A 52 -24.04 -24.64 -3.95
C TRP A 52 -23.95 -24.55 -2.42
N MET A 53 -24.27 -23.40 -1.84
CA MET A 53 -24.31 -23.19 -0.39
C MET A 53 -25.25 -24.18 0.29
N ALA A 54 -26.48 -24.33 -0.22
CA ALA A 54 -27.45 -25.30 0.29
C ALA A 54 -26.96 -26.76 0.19
N THR A 55 -26.25 -27.11 -0.88
CA THR A 55 -25.72 -28.47 -1.08
C THR A 55 -24.51 -28.77 -0.18
N ASN A 56 -23.74 -27.74 0.19
CA ASN A 56 -22.52 -27.87 0.99
C ASN A 56 -22.72 -27.49 2.47
N ASN A 57 -23.97 -27.30 2.91
CA ASN A 57 -24.32 -26.88 4.27
C ASN A 57 -23.65 -25.57 4.71
N VAL A 58 -23.43 -24.64 3.79
CA VAL A 58 -22.93 -23.29 4.09
C VAL A 58 -24.14 -22.37 4.22
N THR A 59 -24.36 -21.81 5.41
CA THR A 59 -25.57 -21.02 5.71
C THR A 59 -25.31 -19.52 5.72
N ASP A 60 -24.10 -19.08 6.03
CA ASP A 60 -23.70 -17.67 6.00
C ASP A 60 -22.86 -17.36 4.76
N LEU A 61 -23.04 -16.18 4.18
CA LEU A 61 -22.19 -15.68 3.11
C LEU A 61 -20.80 -15.30 3.62
N ALA A 62 -20.68 -14.95 4.90
CA ALA A 62 -19.39 -14.76 5.56
C ALA A 62 -18.57 -16.07 5.56
N ASP A 63 -19.20 -17.21 5.85
CA ASP A 63 -18.55 -18.52 5.76
C ASP A 63 -18.11 -18.85 4.32
N LEU A 64 -18.92 -18.47 3.32
CA LEU A 64 -18.54 -18.62 1.92
C LEU A 64 -17.33 -17.73 1.56
N TYR A 65 -17.27 -16.52 2.12
CA TYR A 65 -16.12 -15.64 1.96
C TYR A 65 -14.88 -16.24 2.63
N ASP A 66 -15.00 -16.76 3.84
CA ASP A 66 -13.92 -17.46 4.54
C ASP A 66 -13.35 -18.61 3.72
N ILE A 67 -14.22 -19.46 3.15
CA ILE A 67 -13.83 -20.55 2.27
C ILE A 67 -13.06 -20.04 1.04
N PHE A 68 -13.48 -18.92 0.46
CA PHE A 68 -12.80 -18.34 -0.69
C PHE A 68 -11.42 -17.84 -0.33
N GLU A 69 -11.34 -16.98 0.68
CA GLU A 69 -10.12 -16.28 1.07
C GLU A 69 -9.08 -17.26 1.60
N THR A 70 -9.49 -18.21 2.45
CA THR A 70 -8.61 -19.28 2.96
C THR A 70 -7.97 -20.07 1.83
N LYS A 71 -8.72 -20.38 0.75
CA LYS A 71 -8.15 -21.09 -0.41
C LYS A 71 -7.14 -20.23 -1.16
N LEU A 72 -7.35 -18.92 -1.26
CA LEU A 72 -6.38 -18.02 -1.90
C LEU A 72 -5.09 -17.95 -1.09
N LEU A 73 -5.20 -17.77 0.23
CA LEU A 73 -4.05 -17.78 1.14
C LEU A 73 -3.29 -19.11 1.07
N ASP A 74 -4.01 -20.23 1.05
CA ASP A 74 -3.43 -21.57 0.91
C ASP A 74 -2.67 -21.76 -0.41
N ILE A 75 -3.19 -21.21 -1.51
CA ILE A 75 -2.51 -21.23 -2.82
C ILE A 75 -1.19 -20.44 -2.71
N VAL A 76 -1.24 -19.20 -2.22
CA VAL A 76 -0.07 -18.32 -2.09
C VAL A 76 1.01 -18.95 -1.21
N VAL A 77 0.61 -19.49 -0.05
CA VAL A 77 1.56 -20.07 0.91
C VAL A 77 2.07 -21.43 0.43
N ARG A 78 1.20 -22.38 0.11
CA ARG A 78 1.62 -23.77 -0.13
C ARG A 78 2.18 -24.01 -1.52
N LYS A 79 1.68 -23.30 -2.55
CA LYS A 79 2.14 -23.51 -3.93
C LYS A 79 3.29 -22.59 -4.33
N PHE A 80 3.27 -21.35 -3.82
CA PHE A 80 4.24 -20.34 -4.23
C PHE A 80 5.24 -19.96 -3.14
N ASN A 81 5.08 -20.45 -1.91
CA ASN A 81 5.96 -20.18 -0.78
C ASN A 81 6.16 -18.66 -0.57
N ARG A 82 5.06 -17.91 -0.64
CA ARG A 82 5.02 -16.47 -0.40
C ARG A 82 4.19 -16.16 0.84
N THR A 83 4.49 -15.02 1.47
CA THR A 83 3.74 -14.50 2.60
C THR A 83 2.61 -13.59 2.09
N PRO A 84 1.34 -13.90 2.40
CA PRO A 84 0.23 -13.07 1.96
C PRO A 84 0.13 -11.77 2.76
N ILE A 85 -0.31 -10.71 2.08
CA ILE A 85 -0.77 -9.45 2.69
C ILE A 85 -2.26 -9.30 2.34
N VAL A 86 -3.09 -8.98 3.31
CA VAL A 86 -4.55 -8.81 3.15
C VAL A 86 -4.96 -7.43 3.61
N TRP A 87 -6.00 -6.87 2.99
CA TRP A 87 -6.70 -5.71 3.55
C TRP A 87 -7.41 -6.08 4.86
N GLN A 88 -7.56 -5.09 5.75
CA GLN A 88 -8.08 -5.30 7.10
C GLN A 88 -9.43 -6.00 7.19
N GLU A 89 -10.28 -5.94 6.16
CA GLU A 89 -11.57 -6.62 6.13
C GLU A 89 -11.47 -8.12 6.38
N VAL A 90 -10.46 -8.78 5.82
CA VAL A 90 -10.24 -10.22 6.00
C VAL A 90 -10.06 -10.53 7.49
N PHE A 91 -9.31 -9.69 8.20
CA PHE A 91 -9.13 -9.81 9.64
C PHE A 91 -10.40 -9.41 10.42
N ASN A 92 -11.01 -8.27 10.10
CA ASN A 92 -12.17 -7.71 10.83
C ASN A 92 -13.42 -8.59 10.75
N LEU A 93 -13.55 -9.38 9.68
CA LEU A 93 -14.62 -10.37 9.51
C LEU A 93 -14.31 -11.72 10.18
N ASN A 94 -13.20 -11.83 10.92
CA ASN A 94 -12.71 -13.06 11.54
C ASN A 94 -12.54 -14.22 10.55
N LEU A 95 -12.07 -13.94 9.33
CA LEU A 95 -11.74 -14.99 8.39
C LEU A 95 -10.47 -15.73 8.82
N THR A 96 -10.34 -16.97 8.37
CA THR A 96 -9.23 -17.84 8.67
C THR A 96 -7.98 -17.34 7.93
N LEU A 97 -7.03 -16.80 8.70
CA LEU A 97 -5.74 -16.36 8.19
C LEU A 97 -4.68 -17.46 8.35
N THR A 98 -3.76 -17.56 7.38
CA THR A 98 -2.58 -18.41 7.54
C THR A 98 -1.57 -17.72 8.46
N ASN A 99 -0.84 -18.50 9.26
CA ASN A 99 0.19 -17.93 10.15
C ASN A 99 1.23 -17.12 9.36
N GLY A 100 1.56 -15.93 9.85
CA GLY A 100 2.48 -14.99 9.19
C GLY A 100 1.83 -14.08 8.16
N THR A 101 0.52 -14.19 7.91
CA THR A 101 -0.22 -13.22 7.07
C THR A 101 -0.08 -11.81 7.64
N ILE A 102 0.19 -10.83 6.78
CA ILE A 102 0.31 -9.42 7.15
C ILE A 102 -1.04 -8.74 6.93
N VAL A 103 -1.49 -7.97 7.92
CA VAL A 103 -2.75 -7.20 7.84
C VAL A 103 -2.44 -5.74 7.48
N ASP A 104 -3.08 -5.25 6.42
CA ASP A 104 -2.99 -3.86 5.96
C ASP A 104 -4.19 -3.03 6.42
N VAL A 105 -3.93 -2.06 7.28
CA VAL A 105 -4.96 -1.22 7.91
C VAL A 105 -5.10 0.11 7.17
N TRP A 106 -6.22 0.25 6.46
CA TRP A 106 -6.47 1.33 5.50
C TRP A 106 -7.68 2.22 5.82
N LYS A 107 -8.58 1.82 6.72
CA LYS A 107 -9.80 2.57 7.06
C LYS A 107 -9.52 3.68 8.08
N GLY A 108 -8.72 4.66 7.68
CA GLY A 108 -8.21 5.68 8.59
C GLY A 108 -7.17 5.11 9.56
N PHE A 109 -6.93 5.80 10.67
CA PHE A 109 -6.06 5.30 11.74
C PHE A 109 -6.87 4.44 12.72
N ASP A 110 -7.20 3.23 12.28
CA ASP A 110 -8.01 2.25 13.02
C ASP A 110 -7.15 1.50 14.07
N THR A 111 -6.99 2.13 15.24
CA THR A 111 -6.17 1.57 16.32
C THR A 111 -6.76 0.29 16.92
N GLU A 112 -8.08 0.12 16.86
CA GLU A 112 -8.74 -1.09 17.36
C GLU A 112 -8.31 -2.31 16.55
N THR A 113 -8.35 -2.21 15.23
CA THR A 113 -7.87 -3.27 14.33
C THR A 113 -6.37 -3.51 14.50
N ILE A 114 -5.55 -2.45 14.60
CA ILE A 114 -4.09 -2.58 14.81
C ILE A 114 -3.79 -3.35 16.10
N ILE A 115 -4.43 -2.97 17.22
CA ILE A 115 -4.21 -3.63 18.51
C ILE A 115 -4.69 -5.09 18.45
N ALA A 116 -5.90 -5.34 17.93
CA ALA A 116 -6.46 -6.68 17.85
C ALA A 116 -5.59 -7.63 16.99
N ALA A 117 -5.11 -7.16 15.82
CA ALA A 117 -4.27 -7.96 14.95
C ALA A 117 -2.91 -8.25 15.59
N THR A 118 -2.27 -7.26 16.20
CA THR A 118 -0.97 -7.44 16.86
C THR A 118 -1.05 -8.29 18.13
N ASP A 119 -2.15 -8.22 18.91
CA ASP A 119 -2.39 -9.10 20.05
C ASP A 119 -2.57 -10.57 19.62
N GLN A 120 -3.11 -10.79 18.42
CA GLN A 120 -3.18 -12.11 17.77
C GLN A 120 -1.89 -12.51 17.05
N SER A 121 -0.79 -11.76 17.24
CA SER A 121 0.52 -12.00 16.65
C SER A 121 0.61 -11.86 15.12
N TYR A 122 -0.34 -11.18 14.48
CA TYR A 122 -0.22 -10.81 13.07
C TYR A 122 0.64 -9.55 12.90
N PRO A 123 1.61 -9.55 11.97
CA PRO A 123 2.27 -8.32 11.54
C PRO A 123 1.27 -7.36 10.88
N VAL A 124 1.46 -6.06 11.10
CA VAL A 124 0.59 -5.00 10.60
C VAL A 124 1.40 -3.97 9.81
N ILE A 125 0.86 -3.58 8.66
CA ILE A 125 1.25 -2.37 7.93
C ILE A 125 0.10 -1.37 7.95
N VAL A 126 0.42 -0.08 8.01
CA VAL A 126 -0.57 1.01 8.11
C VAL A 126 -0.56 1.85 6.85
N SER A 127 -1.73 2.09 6.26
CA SER A 127 -1.91 2.92 5.06
C SER A 127 -3.03 3.95 5.22
N GLY A 128 -3.94 3.78 6.18
CA GLY A 128 -5.20 4.54 6.24
C GLY A 128 -5.09 6.04 6.50
N CYS A 129 -3.93 6.54 6.93
CA CYS A 129 -3.65 7.97 7.03
C CYS A 129 -2.78 8.52 5.91
N TRP A 130 -2.46 7.70 4.89
CA TRP A 130 -1.51 8.01 3.81
C TRP A 130 -2.09 7.88 2.40
N TYR A 131 -3.34 8.30 2.25
CA TYR A 131 -4.04 8.36 0.96
C TYR A 131 -3.59 9.58 0.17
N LEU A 132 -2.83 9.37 -0.90
CA LEU A 132 -2.29 10.43 -1.75
C LEU A 132 -3.34 10.91 -2.77
N ASP A 133 -4.31 10.09 -3.15
CA ASP A 133 -5.42 10.48 -4.01
C ASP A 133 -6.37 11.51 -3.35
N HIS A 134 -6.39 11.55 -2.01
CA HIS A 134 -7.06 12.58 -1.21
C HIS A 134 -6.37 13.95 -1.33
N LEU A 135 -6.74 14.73 -2.34
CA LEU A 135 -6.13 16.04 -2.63
C LEU A 135 -6.38 17.12 -1.57
N ASN A 136 -7.30 16.90 -0.63
CA ASN A 136 -7.53 17.78 0.51
C ASN A 136 -6.49 17.61 1.63
N GLN A 137 -5.63 16.59 1.55
CA GLN A 137 -4.54 16.37 2.49
C GLN A 137 -3.20 16.85 1.92
N ASP A 138 -2.54 17.75 2.64
CA ASP A 138 -1.20 18.21 2.29
C ASP A 138 -0.12 17.31 2.91
N TRP A 139 1.16 17.59 2.60
CA TRP A 139 2.27 16.82 3.14
C TRP A 139 2.35 16.83 4.67
N ARG A 140 1.81 17.85 5.36
CA ARG A 140 1.85 17.96 6.82
C ARG A 140 0.89 16.97 7.46
N ASN A 141 -0.29 16.79 6.87
CA ASN A 141 -1.23 15.75 7.30
C ASN A 141 -0.55 14.38 7.29
N LEU A 142 0.10 14.05 6.18
CA LEU A 142 0.80 12.77 6.00
C LEU A 142 1.99 12.62 6.96
N TYR A 143 2.79 13.68 7.12
CA TYR A 143 3.94 13.70 8.02
C TYR A 143 3.57 13.50 9.49
N ASN A 144 2.45 14.11 9.90
CA ASN A 144 1.98 14.07 11.29
C ASN A 144 1.29 12.75 11.65
N CYS A 145 0.90 11.92 10.67
CA CYS A 145 0.48 10.58 10.99
C CYS A 145 1.66 9.76 11.53
N ASN A 146 1.50 9.25 12.75
CA ASN A 146 2.45 8.33 13.36
C ASN A 146 1.76 6.97 13.50
N PRO A 147 2.17 5.94 12.73
CA PRO A 147 1.51 4.64 12.76
C PRO A 147 1.65 3.90 14.10
N ARG A 148 2.51 4.40 15.00
CA ARG A 148 2.74 3.85 16.36
C ARG A 148 2.17 4.70 17.49
N ALA A 149 1.46 5.78 17.18
CA ALA A 149 0.85 6.64 18.19
C ALA A 149 -0.46 6.06 18.75
N PHE A 150 -0.37 4.89 19.38
CA PHE A 150 -1.46 4.23 20.07
C PHE A 150 -0.97 3.54 21.34
N GLU A 151 -1.87 3.37 22.32
CA GLU A 151 -1.58 2.66 23.56
C GLU A 151 -2.09 1.21 23.49
N GLY A 152 -1.32 0.26 24.03
CA GLY A 152 -1.64 -1.16 23.99
C GLY A 152 -1.10 -1.88 22.74
N GLY A 153 -1.47 -3.15 22.59
CA GLY A 153 -1.00 -4.00 21.50
C GLY A 153 0.50 -4.31 21.53
N ASN A 154 0.95 -5.11 20.58
CA ASN A 154 2.37 -5.33 20.36
C ASN A 154 2.88 -4.38 19.26
N GLN A 155 3.34 -3.19 19.66
CA GLN A 155 3.86 -2.18 18.71
C GLN A 155 5.03 -2.68 17.84
N GLN A 156 5.76 -3.72 18.24
CA GLN A 156 6.84 -4.31 17.43
C GLN A 156 6.31 -5.04 16.19
N LEU A 157 5.04 -5.45 16.20
CA LEU A 157 4.38 -6.06 15.05
C LEU A 157 3.81 -5.03 14.08
N VAL A 158 3.85 -3.73 14.40
CA VAL A 158 3.67 -2.68 13.39
C VAL A 158 4.99 -2.48 12.64
N ILE A 159 5.10 -3.23 11.54
CA ILE A 159 6.34 -3.40 10.77
C ILE A 159 6.58 -2.29 9.75
N GLY A 160 5.60 -1.43 9.50
CA GLY A 160 5.75 -0.28 8.61
C GLY A 160 4.40 0.21 8.08
N GLY A 161 4.41 0.65 6.83
CA GLY A 161 3.23 1.13 6.13
C GLY A 161 3.57 1.67 4.75
N HIS A 162 2.57 2.16 4.03
CA HIS A 162 2.72 2.62 2.66
C HIS A 162 1.80 3.80 2.35
N ALA A 163 2.12 4.54 1.29
CA ALA A 163 1.31 5.64 0.81
C ALA A 163 0.55 5.23 -0.45
N SER A 164 -0.77 5.14 -0.35
CA SER A 164 -1.64 4.67 -1.43
C SER A 164 -1.93 5.79 -2.43
N MET A 165 -1.84 5.49 -3.73
CA MET A 165 -2.31 6.38 -4.80
C MET A 165 -3.33 5.64 -5.66
N TRP A 166 -4.61 5.75 -5.29
CA TRP A 166 -5.71 5.16 -6.05
C TRP A 166 -5.91 5.83 -7.42
N GLY A 167 -6.27 5.02 -8.41
CA GLY A 167 -6.22 5.35 -9.83
C GLY A 167 -7.39 6.15 -10.40
N GLU A 168 -8.49 6.36 -9.68
CA GLU A 168 -9.78 6.78 -10.27
C GLU A 168 -9.70 8.14 -10.98
N LYS A 169 -8.78 8.99 -10.54
CA LYS A 169 -8.53 10.32 -11.13
C LYS A 169 -7.05 10.53 -11.46
N VAL A 170 -6.28 9.46 -11.57
CA VAL A 170 -4.81 9.50 -11.72
C VAL A 170 -4.39 8.80 -12.99
N ASP A 171 -3.53 9.45 -13.76
CA ASP A 171 -2.89 8.86 -14.92
C ASP A 171 -1.47 9.41 -15.08
N ALA A 172 -0.80 9.07 -16.17
CA ALA A 172 0.56 9.53 -16.47
C ALA A 172 0.70 11.07 -16.49
N SER A 173 -0.38 11.82 -16.72
CA SER A 173 -0.35 13.29 -16.78
C SER A 173 -0.19 13.94 -15.40
N ASN A 174 -0.59 13.25 -14.33
CA ASN A 174 -0.64 13.84 -12.99
C ASN A 174 -0.05 12.97 -11.87
N PHE A 175 0.32 11.71 -12.14
CA PHE A 175 0.85 10.79 -11.14
C PHE A 175 2.05 11.39 -10.38
N MET A 176 3.06 11.87 -11.12
CA MET A 176 4.30 12.37 -10.51
C MET A 176 4.06 13.57 -9.59
N SER A 177 3.21 14.51 -10.01
CA SER A 177 2.92 15.73 -9.24
C SER A 177 2.00 15.49 -8.06
N ARG A 178 1.15 14.45 -8.12
CA ARG A 178 0.31 14.03 -6.99
C ARG A 178 1.11 13.26 -5.95
N VAL A 179 1.94 12.30 -6.37
CA VAL A 179 2.74 11.48 -5.45
C VAL A 179 3.84 12.31 -4.80
N TRP A 180 4.60 13.05 -5.61
CA TRP A 180 5.79 13.75 -5.14
C TRP A 180 5.52 15.26 -4.99
N PRO A 181 5.97 15.87 -3.89
CA PRO A 181 6.84 15.32 -2.83
C PRO A 181 6.07 14.77 -1.61
N ARG A 182 4.74 14.65 -1.67
CA ARG A 182 3.91 14.21 -0.52
C ARG A 182 4.33 12.85 0.04
N ALA A 183 4.64 11.88 -0.82
CA ALA A 183 5.16 10.58 -0.39
C ALA A 183 6.51 10.66 0.34
N SER A 184 7.30 11.73 0.15
CA SER A 184 8.56 11.93 0.89
C SER A 184 8.32 12.23 2.37
N ALA A 185 7.17 12.83 2.72
CA ALA A 185 6.80 13.03 4.11
C ALA A 185 6.54 11.70 4.82
N VAL A 186 5.83 10.78 4.13
CA VAL A 186 5.62 9.41 4.60
C VAL A 186 6.94 8.66 4.71
N ALA A 187 7.82 8.81 3.73
CA ALA A 187 9.16 8.21 3.74
C ALA A 187 9.97 8.61 4.97
N GLU A 188 10.03 9.90 5.28
CA GLU A 188 10.79 10.36 6.43
C GLU A 188 10.19 9.84 7.74
N ARG A 189 8.86 9.78 7.85
CA ARG A 189 8.17 9.22 9.03
C ARG A 189 8.52 7.75 9.25
N LEU A 190 8.47 6.95 8.19
CA LEU A 190 8.76 5.51 8.27
C LEU A 190 10.26 5.22 8.49
N TRP A 191 11.14 6.07 7.98
CA TRP A 191 12.58 5.90 8.14
C TRP A 191 13.10 6.35 9.51
N SER A 192 12.57 7.46 10.00
CA SER A 192 13.22 8.23 11.07
C SER A 192 12.57 8.04 12.44
N GLY A 193 11.35 7.48 12.48
CA GLY A 193 10.64 7.19 13.72
C GLY A 193 9.95 8.41 14.35
N ASP A 194 10.09 8.57 15.67
CA ASP A 194 9.42 9.64 16.42
C ASP A 194 10.04 11.02 16.14
N VAL A 195 9.32 11.77 15.32
CA VAL A 195 9.61 13.14 14.88
C VAL A 195 9.70 14.17 16.01
N GLU A 196 9.23 13.87 17.23
CA GLU A 196 9.46 14.76 18.40
C GLU A 196 10.95 15.03 18.64
N GLN A 197 11.85 14.17 18.15
CA GLN A 197 13.30 14.35 18.22
C GLN A 197 13.91 15.09 17.01
N MET A 198 13.15 15.44 15.97
CA MET A 198 13.69 15.92 14.67
C MET A 198 13.50 17.41 14.37
N GLY A 199 13.05 18.18 15.37
CA GLY A 199 12.95 19.64 15.30
C GLY A 199 11.59 20.16 14.84
N ALA A 200 11.35 21.45 15.06
CA ALA A 200 10.07 22.11 14.80
C ALA A 200 9.64 21.99 13.32
N ALA A 201 8.34 22.02 13.02
CA ALA A 201 7.77 21.92 11.66
C ALA A 201 8.39 22.87 10.60
N ALA A 202 9.01 23.97 11.03
CA ALA A 202 9.81 24.86 10.18
C ALA A 202 11.00 24.13 9.53
N THR A 203 11.71 23.27 10.26
CA THR A 203 12.87 22.50 9.75
C THR A 203 12.44 21.45 8.72
N VAL A 204 11.24 20.88 8.86
CA VAL A 204 10.70 19.90 7.90
C VAL A 204 10.31 20.58 6.59
N THR A 205 9.70 21.77 6.66
CA THR A 205 9.31 22.53 5.46
C THR A 205 10.53 22.86 4.59
N GLU A 206 11.62 23.34 5.19
CA GLU A 206 12.85 23.71 4.47
C GLU A 206 13.54 22.48 3.84
N ARG A 207 13.60 21.36 4.57
CA ARG A 207 14.18 20.11 4.06
C ARG A 207 13.34 19.53 2.93
N LEU A 208 12.01 19.51 3.06
CA LEU A 208 11.12 19.00 2.02
C LEU A 208 11.15 19.88 0.76
N GLU A 209 11.22 21.20 0.89
CA GLU A 209 11.39 22.09 -0.26
C GLU A 209 12.72 21.85 -0.98
N SER A 210 13.82 21.75 -0.22
CA SER A 210 15.14 21.42 -0.78
C SER A 210 15.13 20.07 -1.49
N PHE A 211 14.50 19.06 -0.90
CA PHE A 211 14.37 17.72 -1.48
C PHE A 211 13.47 17.70 -2.73
N ARG A 212 12.38 18.47 -2.73
CA ARG A 212 11.54 18.69 -3.92
C ARG A 212 12.35 19.31 -5.06
N CYS A 213 13.17 20.32 -4.78
CA CYS A 213 14.03 20.91 -5.81
C CYS A 213 15.05 19.91 -6.36
N LEU A 214 15.60 19.04 -5.51
CA LEU A 214 16.47 17.94 -5.95
C LEU A 214 15.75 16.94 -6.86
N MET A 215 14.49 16.60 -6.56
CA MET A 215 13.65 15.76 -7.42
C MET A 215 13.45 16.39 -8.80
N VAL A 216 13.07 17.66 -8.85
CA VAL A 216 12.88 18.40 -10.12
C VAL A 216 14.18 18.43 -10.94
N GLN A 217 15.31 18.69 -10.30
CA GLN A 217 16.63 18.62 -10.95
C GLN A 217 16.96 17.25 -11.53
N ARG A 218 16.43 16.18 -10.93
CA ARG A 218 16.56 14.78 -11.40
C ARG A 218 15.48 14.36 -12.40
N GLY A 219 14.60 15.29 -12.79
CA GLY A 219 13.57 15.05 -13.79
C GLY A 219 12.28 14.42 -13.26
N ILE A 220 12.04 14.49 -11.95
CA ILE A 220 10.77 14.10 -11.32
C ILE A 220 9.91 15.36 -11.22
N ASP A 221 8.73 15.33 -11.84
CA ASP A 221 7.79 16.46 -11.88
C ASP A 221 7.02 16.62 -10.56
N ALA A 222 7.74 16.84 -9.47
CA ALA A 222 7.21 16.99 -8.12
C ALA A 222 6.51 18.35 -7.93
N SER A 223 5.31 18.33 -7.33
CA SER A 223 4.52 19.53 -7.08
C SER A 223 5.19 20.49 -6.08
N PRO A 224 4.96 21.81 -6.19
CA PRO A 224 5.41 22.75 -5.18
C PRO A 224 4.61 22.56 -3.87
N ILE A 225 5.27 22.80 -2.72
CA ILE A 225 4.64 22.71 -1.39
C ILE A 225 4.28 24.06 -0.76
N ARG A 226 4.76 25.16 -1.36
CA ARG A 226 4.54 26.56 -0.97
C ARG A 226 4.92 27.50 -2.13
N PRO A 227 4.58 28.80 -2.08
CA PRO A 227 5.08 29.78 -3.05
C PRO A 227 6.62 29.83 -3.03
N GLY A 228 7.24 29.74 -4.21
CA GLY A 228 8.70 29.71 -4.36
C GLY A 228 9.12 29.26 -5.76
N HIS A 229 10.42 29.06 -5.95
CA HIS A 229 11.00 28.48 -7.17
C HIS A 229 12.28 27.70 -6.82
N CYS A 230 12.63 26.73 -7.66
CA CYS A 230 13.96 26.12 -7.65
C CYS A 230 14.87 26.75 -8.71
N ASP A 231 16.19 26.77 -8.48
CA ASP A 231 17.16 27.33 -9.44
C ASP A 231 17.16 26.65 -10.83
N ARG A 232 16.63 25.42 -10.92
CA ARG A 232 16.58 24.60 -12.14
C ARG A 232 15.19 23.98 -12.35
N GLU A 233 14.15 24.80 -12.44
CA GLU A 233 12.80 24.31 -12.77
C GLU A 233 12.56 24.06 -14.26
N VAL A 234 13.42 24.62 -15.12
CA VAL A 234 13.09 24.71 -16.56
C VAL A 234 13.96 23.77 -17.39
N ARG A 235 13.35 22.70 -17.92
CA ARG A 235 13.87 21.91 -19.04
C ARG A 235 13.70 22.66 -20.38
N TYR A 236 14.01 23.95 -20.45
CA TYR A 236 14.18 24.54 -21.78
C TYR A 236 15.39 23.87 -22.40
N CYS A 237 15.23 23.36 -23.63
CA CYS A 237 16.33 22.87 -24.46
C CYS A 237 17.47 23.88 -24.43
N ARG A 238 18.46 23.68 -23.55
CA ARG A 238 19.77 24.25 -23.76
C ARG A 238 20.29 23.53 -24.98
N ASN A 239 20.27 24.19 -26.14
CA ASN A 239 21.10 23.81 -27.27
C ASN A 239 22.48 23.49 -26.71
N GLN A 240 22.84 22.21 -26.69
CA GLN A 240 24.14 21.77 -26.22
C GLN A 240 25.16 22.21 -27.27
N THR A 241 25.73 23.39 -27.08
CA THR A 241 27.04 23.73 -27.63
C THR A 241 27.96 23.98 -26.45
N SER A 242 28.54 22.90 -25.93
CA SER A 242 29.91 22.81 -25.41
C SER A 242 30.03 21.59 -24.50
N GLY A 243 30.86 20.62 -24.92
CA GLY A 243 31.13 19.43 -24.14
C GLY A 243 31.87 19.73 -22.84
N GLN A 244 31.64 18.87 -21.84
CA GLN A 244 32.62 18.54 -20.82
C GLN A 244 32.22 17.22 -20.15
N ASN A 245 33.18 16.30 -20.12
CA ASN A 245 33.14 15.03 -19.40
C ASN A 245 33.00 15.27 -17.90
N THR A 246 32.08 14.55 -17.24
CA THR A 246 32.23 14.26 -15.81
C THR A 246 31.86 12.82 -15.52
N ASN A 247 32.83 12.07 -15.02
CA ASN A 247 32.68 10.72 -14.47
C ASN A 247 31.77 10.77 -13.24
N SER A 248 30.83 9.84 -13.12
CA SER A 248 30.01 9.64 -11.93
C SER A 248 30.48 8.41 -11.17
N GLU A 249 31.04 8.61 -9.98
CA GLU A 249 31.18 7.56 -8.97
C GLU A 249 29.82 7.36 -8.29
N GLN A 250 29.32 6.12 -8.32
CA GLN A 250 28.14 5.70 -7.56
C GLN A 250 28.58 5.35 -6.14
N SER A 251 28.10 6.10 -5.13
CA SER A 251 28.10 5.62 -3.75
C SER A 251 26.77 4.91 -3.47
N GLN A 252 26.87 3.68 -2.98
CA GLN A 252 25.74 2.93 -2.44
C GLN A 252 25.35 3.54 -1.09
N GLN A 253 24.13 4.08 -1.01
CA GLN A 253 23.47 4.43 0.25
C GLN A 253 22.45 3.35 0.60
N PRO A 254 22.18 3.13 1.92
CA PRO A 254 21.31 2.06 2.39
C PRO A 254 19.87 2.25 1.90
N HIS A 255 19.23 1.14 1.50
CA HIS A 255 17.88 1.11 0.96
C HIS A 255 16.83 1.24 2.07
N SER A 256 16.10 2.35 2.08
CA SER A 256 14.73 2.44 2.63
C SER A 256 13.76 2.10 1.51
N ARG A 257 12.82 1.19 1.73
CA ARG A 257 11.73 0.92 0.77
C ARG A 257 10.47 1.61 1.28
N VAL A 258 10.08 2.69 0.62
CA VAL A 258 8.69 3.15 0.64
C VAL A 258 8.05 2.53 -0.58
N GLU A 259 7.07 1.68 -0.36
CA GLU A 259 6.23 1.17 -1.43
C GLU A 259 5.13 2.19 -1.66
N ILE A 260 4.98 2.62 -2.91
CA ILE A 260 3.80 3.34 -3.36
C ILE A 260 2.93 2.26 -3.98
N VAL A 261 1.83 1.94 -3.33
CA VAL A 261 0.86 0.99 -3.87
C VAL A 261 -0.08 1.80 -4.77
N GLN A 262 -0.02 1.52 -6.07
CA GLN A 262 -0.96 2.06 -7.05
C GLN A 262 -1.95 0.96 -7.37
N GLU A 263 -3.19 1.15 -6.92
CA GLU A 263 -4.29 0.24 -7.20
C GLU A 263 -5.32 0.95 -8.10
N ALA A 264 -5.97 0.17 -8.96
CA ALA A 264 -6.79 0.63 -10.07
C ALA A 264 -8.28 0.39 -9.82
#